data_AF-B4LXH8-F1
#
_entry.id   AF-B4LXH8-F1
#
_cell.length_a   1.000
_cell.length_b   1.000
_cell.length_c   1.000
_cell.angle_alpha   90.00
_cell.angle_beta   90.00
_cell.angle_gamma   90.00
#
_symmetry.space_group_name_H-M   'P 1'
#
loop_
_entity.id
_entity.type
_entity.pdbx_description
1 polymer ?
#
loop_
_entity_poly.entity_id
_entity_poly.type
_entity_poly.pdbx_seq_one_letter_code
_entity_poly.pdbx_strand_id
1 'polypeptide(L)'
;MTDIPRAYDILDNPNLVAPLPYLNFLRYLKRKHPRFGFRRLLQEAPAQWDALNKGQKNLFQKQRILARIARSTRARLRRVLQRNRASPRKRNAVRRPIYDRRPRASRPRKRAR
;
A
#
# COMPACT_ATOMS: atom_id res chain seq x y z
N MET A 1 7.55 17.73 17.57
CA MET A 1 7.98 16.48 16.92
C MET A 1 7.71 16.59 15.43
N THR A 2 8.75 16.83 14.63
CA THR A 2 8.67 16.86 13.16
C THR A 2 8.84 15.43 12.65
N ASP A 3 7.73 14.72 12.52
CA ASP A 3 7.78 13.39 11.93
C ASP A 3 8.22 13.45 10.46
N ILE A 4 9.33 12.79 10.16
CA ILE A 4 9.90 12.72 8.81
C ILE A 4 8.90 12.05 7.85
N PRO A 5 8.47 12.73 6.77
CA PRO A 5 7.51 12.16 5.84
C PRO A 5 8.12 10.98 5.10
N ARG A 6 7.42 9.84 5.11
CA ARG A 6 7.82 8.67 4.33
C ARG A 6 6.98 8.59 3.06
N ALA A 7 7.55 7.99 2.03
CA ALA A 7 6.93 7.94 0.71
C ALA A 7 5.53 7.31 0.74
N TYR A 8 5.33 6.21 1.45
CA TYR A 8 4.04 5.52 1.53
C TYR A 8 2.95 6.29 2.29
N ASP A 9 3.31 7.30 3.09
CA ASP A 9 2.31 8.10 3.81
C ASP A 9 1.68 9.17 2.91
N ILE A 10 2.30 9.45 1.77
CA ILE A 10 1.93 10.52 0.85
C ILE A 10 0.97 9.94 -0.20
N LEU A 11 -0.33 10.19 -0.04
CA LEU A 11 -1.44 10.00 -1.01
C LEU A 11 -1.40 8.75 -1.92
N ASP A 12 -2.44 7.92 -1.81
CA ASP A 12 -2.59 6.71 -2.63
C ASP A 12 -3.44 6.90 -3.89
N ASN A 13 -4.30 7.92 -3.94
CA ASN A 13 -5.23 8.13 -5.05
C ASN A 13 -4.63 9.08 -6.12
N PRO A 14 -4.39 8.61 -7.36
CA PRO A 14 -3.75 9.40 -8.42
C PRO A 14 -4.60 10.60 -8.86
N ASN A 15 -5.93 10.52 -8.77
CA ASN A 15 -6.85 11.58 -9.23
C ASN A 15 -6.81 12.82 -8.33
N LEU A 16 -6.28 12.68 -7.12
CA LEU A 16 -6.23 13.75 -6.14
C LEU A 16 -4.83 14.37 -5.98
N VAL A 17 -3.90 14.01 -6.88
CA VAL A 17 -2.54 14.54 -6.86
C VAL A 17 -2.54 15.91 -7.55
N ALA A 18 -2.31 16.95 -6.76
CA ALA A 18 -2.20 18.31 -7.25
C ALA A 18 -0.89 18.50 -8.04
N PRO A 19 -0.85 19.42 -9.03
CA PRO A 19 0.38 19.78 -9.73
C PRO A 19 1.41 20.43 -8.79
N LEU A 20 0.94 21.23 -7.83
CA LEU A 20 1.80 21.93 -6.87
C LEU A 20 2.23 21.00 -5.72
N PRO A 21 3.55 20.85 -5.45
CA PRO A 21 4.04 20.00 -4.37
C PRO A 21 3.52 20.43 -2.98
N TYR A 22 3.42 21.73 -2.74
CA TYR A 22 2.94 22.27 -1.46
C TYR A 22 1.50 21.84 -1.16
N LEU A 23 0.62 21.79 -2.17
CA LEU A 23 -0.75 21.31 -1.98
C LEU A 23 -0.81 19.83 -1.60
N ASN A 24 0.05 19.01 -2.22
CA ASN A 24 0.18 17.60 -1.84
C ASN A 24 0.70 17.44 -0.41
N PHE A 25 1.61 18.31 0.03
CA PHE A 25 2.09 18.38 1.41
C PHE A 25 0.98 18.76 2.40
N LEU A 26 0.19 19.80 2.12
CA LEU A 26 -0.94 20.19 2.97
C LEU A 26 -1.94 19.04 3.15
N ARG A 27 -2.19 18.28 2.07
CA ARG A 27 -3.04 17.09 2.12
C ARG A 27 -2.48 16.00 3.01
N TYR A 28 -1.18 15.72 2.89
CA TYR A 28 -0.48 14.80 3.77
C TYR A 28 -0.56 15.28 5.23
N LEU A 29 -0.32 16.56 5.47
CA LEU A 29 -0.34 17.14 6.80
C LEU A 29 -1.73 17.05 7.45
N LYS A 30 -2.78 17.35 6.68
CA LYS A 30 -4.17 17.19 7.13
C LYS A 30 -4.53 15.74 7.44
N ARG A 31 -4.03 14.77 6.64
CA ARG A 31 -4.22 13.33 6.90
C ARG A 31 -3.53 12.90 8.19
N LYS A 32 -2.35 13.46 8.47
CA LYS A 32 -1.55 13.15 9.66
C LYS A 32 -2.12 13.78 10.93
N HIS A 33 -2.63 15.01 10.83
CA HIS A 33 -3.24 15.73 11.93
C HIS A 33 -4.72 15.99 11.63
N PRO A 34 -5.58 14.96 11.74
CA PRO A 34 -7.00 15.11 11.39
C PRO A 34 -7.71 16.16 12.24
N ARG A 35 -7.26 16.35 13.49
CA ARG A 35 -7.76 17.35 14.45
C ARG A 35 -7.41 18.79 14.09
N PHE A 36 -6.45 19.03 13.18
CA PHE A 36 -6.12 20.40 12.79
C PHE A 36 -7.26 20.99 11.97
N GLY A 37 -7.88 22.06 12.48
CA GLY A 37 -8.75 22.91 11.68
C GLY A 37 -7.98 23.57 10.53
N PHE A 38 -8.69 24.09 9.53
CA PHE A 38 -8.07 24.69 8.34
C PHE A 38 -7.11 25.82 8.68
N ARG A 39 -7.50 26.70 9.62
CA ARG A 39 -6.66 27.81 10.10
C ARG A 39 -5.36 27.31 10.75
N ARG A 40 -5.45 26.35 11.66
CA ARG A 40 -4.28 25.79 12.35
C ARG A 40 -3.35 25.05 11.38
N LEU A 41 -3.93 24.33 10.41
CA LEU A 41 -3.17 23.68 9.34
C LEU A 41 -2.34 24.70 8.56
N LEU A 42 -2.94 25.81 8.14
CA LEU A 42 -2.25 26.86 7.37
C LEU A 42 -1.23 27.64 8.21
N GLN A 43 -1.41 27.72 9.52
CA GLN A 43 -0.45 28.33 10.44
C GLN A 43 0.79 27.44 10.66
N GLU A 44 0.59 26.14 10.86
CA GLU A 44 1.72 25.22 11.13
C GLU A 44 2.43 24.75 9.85
N ALA A 45 1.74 24.72 8.70
CA ALA A 45 2.27 24.19 7.45
C ALA A 45 3.54 24.90 6.92
N PRO A 46 3.67 26.24 6.91
CA PRO A 46 4.86 26.92 6.39
C PRO A 46 6.13 26.52 7.14
N ALA A 47 6.10 26.57 8.48
CA ALA A 47 7.24 26.21 9.32
C ALA A 47 7.68 24.76 9.09
N GLN A 48 6.72 23.84 8.97
CA GLN A 48 7.02 22.44 8.70
C GLN A 48 7.52 22.22 7.27
N TRP A 49 6.99 22.94 6.28
CA TRP A 49 7.46 22.86 4.90
C TRP A 49 8.88 23.38 4.77
N ASP A 50 9.22 24.47 5.42
CA ASP A 50 10.57 25.06 5.37
C ASP A 50 11.61 24.19 6.08
N ALA A 51 11.20 23.48 7.15
CA ALA A 51 12.04 22.48 7.80
C ALA A 51 12.34 21.25 6.91
N LEU A 52 11.60 21.01 5.82
CA LEU A 52 11.87 19.89 4.92
C LEU A 52 13.06 20.17 4.00
N ASN A 53 13.94 19.18 3.89
CA ASN A 53 15.01 19.22 2.90
C ASN A 53 14.48 19.06 1.46
N LYS A 54 15.30 19.38 0.46
CA LYS A 54 14.92 19.28 -0.96
C LYS A 54 14.48 17.86 -1.35
N GLY A 55 15.13 16.83 -0.81
CA GLY A 55 14.76 15.43 -1.04
C GLY A 55 13.37 15.06 -0.52
N GLN A 56 13.01 15.57 0.66
CA GLN A 56 11.69 15.39 1.27
C GLN A 56 10.62 16.17 0.52
N LYS A 57 10.91 17.43 0.12
CA LYS A 57 10.01 18.22 -0.74
C LYS A 57 9.74 17.51 -2.07
N ASN A 58 10.75 16.84 -2.64
CA ASN A 58 10.59 16.06 -3.86
C ASN A 58 9.60 14.89 -3.73
N LEU A 59 9.38 14.35 -2.52
CA LEU A 59 8.38 13.30 -2.32
C LEU A 59 6.96 13.76 -2.63
N PHE A 60 6.70 15.07 -2.55
CA PHE A 60 5.41 15.69 -2.82
C PHE A 60 5.23 16.12 -4.27
N GLN A 61 6.25 15.97 -5.12
CA GLN A 61 6.12 16.25 -6.55
C GLN A 61 5.14 15.28 -7.21
N LYS A 62 4.24 15.82 -8.03
CA LYS A 62 3.22 15.04 -8.76
C LYS A 62 3.82 13.84 -9.49
N GLN A 63 4.87 14.05 -10.29
CA GLN A 63 5.52 12.99 -11.05
C GLN A 63 6.06 11.88 -10.14
N ARG A 64 6.65 12.23 -8.99
CA ARG A 64 7.19 11.25 -8.03
C ARG A 64 6.09 10.44 -7.36
N ILE A 65 4.98 11.09 -6.98
CA ILE A 65 3.80 10.43 -6.42
C ILE A 65 3.20 9.48 -7.45
N LEU A 66 2.94 9.94 -8.68
CA LEU A 66 2.36 9.11 -9.74
C LEU A 66 3.26 7.93 -10.10
N ALA A 67 4.58 8.15 -10.24
CA ALA A 67 5.54 7.08 -10.50
C ALA A 67 5.57 6.05 -9.35
N ARG A 68 5.36 6.47 -8.10
CA ARG A 68 5.24 5.56 -6.96
C ARG A 68 3.93 4.78 -7.00
N ILE A 69 2.80 5.43 -7.25
CA ILE A 69 1.50 4.77 -7.39
C ILE A 69 1.56 3.72 -8.49
N ALA A 70 2.09 4.07 -9.67
CA ALA A 70 2.26 3.15 -10.80
C ALA A 70 3.18 1.96 -10.47
N ARG A 71 4.23 2.15 -9.66
CA ARG A 71 5.08 1.06 -9.18
C ARG A 71 4.34 0.17 -8.18
N SER A 72 3.58 0.77 -7.27
CA SER A 72 2.78 0.03 -6.27
C SER A 72 1.71 -0.84 -6.92
N THR A 73 0.97 -0.30 -7.90
CA THR A 73 -0.04 -1.06 -8.65
C THR A 73 0.59 -2.22 -9.40
N ARG A 74 1.73 -2.01 -10.07
CA ARG A 74 2.50 -3.09 -10.72
C ARG A 74 2.97 -4.15 -9.72
N ALA A 75 3.49 -3.75 -8.56
CA ALA A 75 3.92 -4.69 -7.53
C ALA A 75 2.74 -5.50 -6.96
N ARG A 76 1.58 -4.87 -6.77
CA ARG A 76 0.35 -5.54 -6.35
C ARG A 76 -0.12 -6.54 -7.42
N LEU A 77 -0.17 -6.14 -8.68
CA LEU A 77 -0.53 -7.02 -9.80
C LEU A 77 0.43 -8.21 -9.88
N ARG A 78 1.75 -7.99 -9.78
CA ARG A 78 2.74 -9.08 -9.76
C ARG A 78 2.51 -10.06 -8.61
N ARG A 79 2.21 -9.57 -7.40
CA ARG A 79 1.87 -10.43 -6.25
C ARG A 79 0.60 -11.24 -6.50
N VAL A 80 -0.45 -10.64 -7.06
CA VAL A 80 -1.69 -11.36 -7.41
C VAL A 80 -1.43 -12.44 -8.45
N LEU A 81 -0.68 -12.12 -9.51
CA LEU A 81 -0.32 -13.08 -10.55
C LEU A 81 0.54 -14.22 -10.00
N GLN A 82 1.52 -13.93 -9.14
CA GLN A 82 2.31 -14.96 -8.45
C GLN A 82 1.44 -15.83 -7.55
N ARG A 83 0.49 -15.27 -6.80
CA ARG A 83 -0.45 -16.03 -5.96
C ARG A 83 -1.35 -16.95 -6.81
N ASN A 84 -1.78 -16.48 -7.98
CA ASN A 84 -2.56 -17.27 -8.92
C ASN A 84 -1.73 -18.37 -9.59
N ARG A 85 -0.43 -18.14 -9.85
CA ARG A 85 0.51 -19.16 -10.35
C ARG A 85 0.91 -20.18 -9.26
N ALA A 86 1.12 -19.71 -8.03
CA ALA A 86 1.46 -20.51 -6.87
C ALA A 86 0.26 -21.22 -6.24
N SER A 87 -0.94 -21.06 -6.82
CA SER A 87 -2.03 -22.00 -6.62
C SER A 87 -1.89 -23.10 -7.68
N PRO A 88 -1.12 -24.17 -7.42
CA PRO A 88 -1.13 -25.31 -8.31
C PRO A 88 -2.57 -25.80 -8.35
N ARG A 89 -3.10 -25.87 -9.57
CA ARG A 89 -4.18 -26.76 -10.00
C ARG A 89 -4.60 -27.71 -8.87
N LYS A 90 -5.62 -27.35 -8.07
CA LYS A 90 -6.55 -28.35 -7.52
C LYS A 90 -7.39 -28.87 -8.69
N ARG A 91 -6.72 -29.42 -9.71
CA ARG A 91 -7.35 -30.36 -10.62
C ARG A 91 -7.66 -31.57 -9.74
N ASN A 92 -8.95 -31.79 -9.54
CA ASN A 92 -9.54 -33.05 -9.08
C ASN A 92 -9.35 -33.39 -7.60
N ALA A 93 -9.65 -32.46 -6.69
CA ALA A 93 -10.39 -32.90 -5.51
C ALA A 93 -11.86 -33.00 -5.94
N VAL A 94 -12.19 -34.06 -6.70
CA VAL A 94 -13.59 -34.44 -6.93
C VAL A 94 -14.21 -34.51 -5.55
N ARG A 95 -15.17 -33.62 -5.26
CA ARG A 95 -15.97 -33.74 -4.04
C ARG A 95 -16.58 -35.12 -4.12
N ARG A 96 -16.17 -36.02 -3.22
CA ARG A 96 -16.77 -37.33 -3.11
C ARG A 96 -18.28 -37.13 -2.95
N PRO A 97 -19.12 -37.82 -3.74
CA PRO A 97 -20.54 -37.81 -3.51
C PRO A 97 -20.83 -38.25 -2.07
N ILE A 98 -21.93 -37.77 -1.49
CA ILE A 98 -22.27 -38.01 -0.07
C ILE A 98 -22.39 -39.52 0.25
N TYR A 99 -22.61 -40.35 -0.77
CA TYR A 99 -22.68 -41.81 -0.68
C TYR A 99 -21.34 -42.56 -0.82
N ASP A 100 -20.22 -41.89 -1.15
CA ASP A 100 -18.91 -42.55 -1.29
C ASP A 100 -18.25 -42.78 0.09
N ARG A 101 -18.44 -43.99 0.63
CA ARG A 101 -17.96 -44.43 1.97
C ARG A 101 -16.53 -44.97 2.02
N ARG A 102 -15.72 -44.86 0.94
CA ARG A 102 -14.34 -45.39 0.98
C ARG A 102 -13.50 -44.68 2.05
N PRO A 103 -12.74 -45.38 2.91
CA PRO A 103 -11.89 -44.74 3.91
C PRO A 103 -10.88 -43.79 3.24
N ARG A 104 -10.64 -42.63 3.85
CA ARG A 104 -9.62 -41.69 3.38
C ARG A 104 -8.25 -42.31 3.63
N ALA A 105 -7.40 -42.38 2.61
CA ALA A 105 -6.04 -42.87 2.75
C ALA A 105 -5.31 -42.03 3.82
N SER A 106 -4.90 -42.69 4.89
CA SER A 106 -4.11 -42.13 5.98
C SER A 106 -2.80 -41.59 5.41
N ARG A 107 -2.55 -40.28 5.56
CA ARG A 107 -1.25 -39.70 5.19
C ARG A 107 -0.15 -40.35 6.04
N PRO A 108 0.95 -40.84 5.46
CA PRO A 108 2.05 -41.34 6.26
C PRO A 108 2.64 -40.17 7.07
N ARG A 109 2.66 -40.33 8.40
CA ARG A 109 3.42 -39.45 9.31
C ARG A 109 4.88 -39.53 8.87
N LYS A 110 5.42 -38.41 8.36
CA LYS A 110 6.87 -38.27 8.19
C LYS A 110 7.51 -38.49 9.55
N ARG A 111 8.27 -39.58 9.70
CA ARG A 111 9.19 -39.74 10.83
C ARG A 111 10.27 -38.67 10.66
N ALA A 112 10.42 -37.82 11.67
CA ALA A 112 11.56 -36.94 11.79
C ALA A 112 12.82 -37.81 11.96
N ARG A 113 13.87 -37.48 11.21
CA ARG A 113 15.26 -37.79 11.53
C ARG A 113 15.94 -36.47 11.81
#